data_AF-A0A0G0ZN05-F1
#
_entry.id   AF-A0A0G0ZN05-F1
#
_cell.length_a   1.000
_cell.length_b   1.000
_cell.length_c   1.000
_cell.angle_alpha   90.00
_cell.angle_beta   90.00
_cell.angle_gamma   90.00
#
_symmetry.space_group_name_H-M   'P 1'
#
loop_
_entity.id
_entity.type
_entity.pdbx_description
1 polymer ?
#
loop_
_entity_poly.entity_id
_entity_poly.type
_entity_poly.pdbx_seq_one_letter_code
_entity_poly.pdbx_strand_id
1 'polypeptide(L)'
;MLTKNIVKQAKSIVEVQISAPWTDLESRWNETLTKLAGELELPGFRKGQVPISMAEQNLGSKFQEEFLKVVMPSLLIEALKGTDVVPIDYPRYQLVSFVKGGQLTFKAQVTGRPEVKVGNYKSIAVTRPVVKQIMDADVEKLVDDLFKRWKTRSSYVKTSDDNQPSGNVMSNPTGAGSMSFNQPASNTSASAMASADKPDDNFAKAVGAQSLVELKTKIKTDLENEAKYNNELDYEELILQEVEKMTICDAPEILVQDELNRMLVGLQRRVADMGLLLEDYLKGQNKTLEGLKTEWRGQAEKNVRMELGLAEIARNEKVEITDAELQAEIDKIQDGKMKAQFEAAEPRLHLKHSLRQIRTLDLLKTLVKNS
;
A
#
# COMPACT_ATOMS: atom_id res chain seq x y z
N MET A 1 -17.22 -5.08 39.76
CA MET A 1 -15.99 -5.33 38.99
C MET A 1 -16.38 -5.88 37.63
N LEU A 2 -15.80 -5.31 36.59
CA LEU A 2 -15.93 -5.77 35.21
C LEU A 2 -15.51 -7.24 35.08
N THR A 3 -16.34 -8.03 34.39
CA THR A 3 -16.04 -9.40 34.02
C THR A 3 -15.81 -9.49 32.51
N LYS A 4 -14.82 -10.29 32.11
CA LYS A 4 -14.45 -10.48 30.70
C LYS A 4 -14.30 -11.96 30.39
N ASN A 5 -14.77 -12.34 29.21
CA ASN A 5 -14.52 -13.65 28.63
C ASN A 5 -13.97 -13.45 27.22
N ILE A 6 -12.82 -14.05 26.92
CA ILE A 6 -12.10 -13.88 25.66
C ILE A 6 -12.04 -15.22 24.96
N VAL A 7 -12.60 -15.28 23.75
CA VAL A 7 -12.61 -16.47 22.90
C VAL A 7 -11.85 -16.16 21.62
N LYS A 8 -10.74 -16.86 21.38
CA LYS A 8 -10.00 -16.82 20.10
C LYS A 8 -10.72 -17.70 19.07
N GLN A 9 -10.84 -17.21 17.85
CA GLN A 9 -11.45 -17.87 16.70
C GLN A 9 -10.45 -17.93 15.52
N ALA A 10 -10.84 -18.59 14.43
CA ALA A 10 -10.06 -18.60 13.19
C ALA A 10 -9.86 -17.19 12.60
N LYS A 11 -8.87 -17.04 11.73
CA LYS A 11 -8.43 -15.78 11.10
C LYS A 11 -8.04 -14.70 12.10
N SER A 12 -7.50 -15.12 13.24
CA SER A 12 -7.09 -14.24 14.35
C SER A 12 -8.21 -13.34 14.88
N ILE A 13 -9.46 -13.77 14.73
CA ILE A 13 -10.62 -13.10 15.29
C ILE A 13 -10.67 -13.41 16.79
N VAL A 14 -10.92 -12.40 17.60
CA VAL A 14 -11.07 -12.50 19.05
C VAL A 14 -12.42 -11.92 19.43
N GLU A 15 -13.28 -12.75 20.01
CA GLU A 15 -14.55 -12.32 20.58
C GLU A 15 -14.37 -12.08 22.08
N VAL A 16 -14.64 -10.86 22.52
CA VAL A 16 -14.55 -10.45 23.92
C VAL A 16 -15.95 -10.15 24.42
N GLN A 17 -16.48 -10.99 25.30
CA GLN A 17 -17.71 -10.72 26.01
C GLN A 17 -17.38 -9.98 27.31
N ILE A 18 -18.01 -8.82 27.49
CA ILE A 18 -17.77 -7.93 28.63
C ILE A 18 -19.09 -7.76 29.37
N SER A 19 -19.06 -7.92 30.70
CA SER A 19 -20.16 -7.54 31.57
C SER A 19 -19.68 -6.56 32.64
N ALA A 20 -20.31 -5.40 32.67
CA ALA A 20 -20.01 -4.30 33.59
C ALA A 20 -21.23 -4.00 34.49
N PRO A 21 -21.07 -4.03 35.82
CA PRO A 21 -22.14 -3.68 36.75
C PRO A 21 -22.40 -2.18 36.76
N TRP A 22 -23.60 -1.76 37.16
CA TRP A 22 -24.01 -0.35 37.21
C TRP A 22 -23.08 0.54 38.02
N THR A 23 -22.50 0.03 39.10
CA THR A 23 -21.54 0.76 39.96
C THR A 23 -20.36 1.33 39.18
N ASP A 24 -19.93 0.61 38.14
CA ASP A 24 -18.77 1.00 37.32
C ASP A 24 -19.21 1.93 36.16
N LEU A 25 -20.51 2.01 35.89
CA LEU A 25 -21.13 2.76 34.79
C LEU A 25 -21.72 4.10 35.25
N GLU A 26 -22.10 4.23 36.52
CA GLU A 26 -22.86 5.36 37.05
C GLU A 26 -22.15 6.72 36.85
N SER A 27 -20.84 6.80 37.15
CA SER A 27 -20.06 8.03 36.90
C SER A 27 -20.08 8.40 35.42
N ARG A 28 -19.83 7.42 34.54
CA ARG A 28 -19.79 7.61 33.08
C ARG A 28 -21.16 8.02 32.53
N TRP A 29 -22.24 7.49 33.12
CA TRP A 29 -23.61 7.83 32.76
C TRP A 29 -23.89 9.31 33.07
N ASN A 30 -23.58 9.74 34.29
CA ASN A 30 -23.80 11.10 34.73
C ASN A 30 -22.96 12.12 33.93
N GLU A 31 -21.70 11.78 33.63
CA GLU A 31 -20.81 12.60 32.80
C GLU A 31 -21.35 12.75 31.37
N THR A 32 -21.76 11.64 30.74
CA THR A 32 -22.33 11.66 29.39
C THR A 32 -23.62 12.48 29.35
N LEU A 33 -24.46 12.33 30.38
CA LEU A 33 -25.73 13.06 30.49
C LEU A 33 -25.52 14.55 30.67
N THR A 34 -24.57 14.95 31.51
CA THR A 34 -24.20 16.36 31.69
C THR A 34 -23.71 16.98 30.39
N LYS A 35 -22.87 16.25 29.64
CA LYS A 35 -22.35 16.71 28.35
C LYS A 35 -23.47 16.90 27.33
N LEU A 36 -24.34 15.92 27.17
CA LEU A 36 -25.46 15.99 26.22
C LEU A 36 -26.52 17.02 26.62
N ALA A 37 -26.80 17.18 27.92
CA ALA A 37 -27.68 18.24 28.41
C ALA A 37 -27.12 19.65 28.13
N GLY A 38 -25.80 19.80 28.11
CA GLY A 38 -25.10 21.04 27.71
C GLY A 38 -25.38 21.46 26.26
N GLU A 39 -25.57 20.49 25.38
CA GLU A 39 -25.79 20.70 23.94
C GLU A 39 -27.28 20.77 23.57
N LEU A 40 -28.16 20.33 24.47
CA LEU A 40 -29.59 20.24 24.24
C LEU A 40 -30.25 21.64 24.25
N GLU A 41 -31.04 21.90 23.20
CA GLU A 41 -31.89 23.08 23.07
C GLU A 41 -33.36 22.66 23.22
N LEU A 42 -34.01 23.13 24.29
CA LEU A 42 -35.43 22.86 24.54
C LEU A 42 -36.22 24.17 24.59
N PRO A 43 -37.48 24.17 24.10
CA PRO A 43 -38.36 25.34 24.23
C PRO A 43 -38.48 25.78 25.69
N GLY A 44 -38.18 27.05 25.97
CA GLY A 44 -38.22 27.62 27.32
C GLY A 44 -36.93 27.53 28.13
N PHE A 45 -35.88 26.84 27.63
CA PHE A 45 -34.57 26.76 28.28
C PHE A 45 -33.47 27.26 27.36
N ARG A 46 -32.54 28.04 27.91
CA ARG A 46 -31.31 28.43 27.21
C ARG A 46 -30.39 27.20 27.10
N LYS A 47 -29.67 27.06 25.99
CA LYS A 47 -28.67 25.99 25.76
C LYS A 47 -27.81 25.77 27.00
N GLY A 48 -27.80 24.53 27.50
CA GLY A 48 -27.03 24.11 28.68
C GLY A 48 -27.62 24.48 30.05
N GLN A 49 -28.82 25.06 30.12
CA GLN A 49 -29.56 25.32 31.36
C GLN A 49 -30.76 24.38 31.52
N VAL A 50 -30.83 23.31 30.73
CA VAL A 50 -31.86 22.29 30.84
C VAL A 50 -31.60 21.44 32.11
N PRO A 51 -32.57 21.29 33.03
CA PRO A 51 -32.43 20.40 34.17
C PRO A 51 -32.16 18.94 33.74
N ILE A 52 -31.22 18.27 34.40
CA ILE A 52 -30.77 16.89 34.11
C ILE A 52 -31.94 15.90 33.94
N SER A 53 -32.92 15.94 34.84
CA SER A 53 -34.10 15.06 34.79
C SER A 53 -34.94 15.26 33.52
N MET A 54 -35.07 16.51 33.05
CA MET A 54 -35.81 16.84 31.84
C MET A 54 -35.00 16.55 30.58
N ALA A 55 -33.67 16.71 30.63
CA ALA A 55 -32.77 16.31 29.55
C ALA A 55 -32.82 14.78 29.33
N GLU A 56 -32.80 14.00 30.41
CA GLU A 56 -32.89 12.53 30.33
C GLU A 56 -34.19 12.07 29.68
N GLN A 57 -35.33 12.65 30.09
CA GLN A 57 -36.63 12.32 29.52
C GLN A 57 -36.76 12.70 28.04
N ASN A 58 -36.22 13.85 27.65
CA ASN A 58 -36.26 14.30 26.25
C ASN A 58 -35.32 13.51 25.34
N LEU A 59 -34.13 13.14 25.84
CA LEU A 59 -33.16 12.38 25.07
C LEU A 59 -33.54 10.89 24.96
N GLY A 60 -34.20 10.32 25.96
CA GLY A 60 -34.79 8.98 25.92
C GLY A 60 -33.82 7.90 25.41
N SER A 61 -34.21 7.22 24.33
CA SER A 61 -33.38 6.18 23.70
C SER A 61 -32.11 6.70 23.04
N LYS A 62 -32.12 7.94 22.51
CA LYS A 62 -30.92 8.55 21.91
C LYS A 62 -29.81 8.71 22.94
N PHE A 63 -30.16 9.04 24.19
CA PHE A 63 -29.18 9.09 25.26
C PHE A 63 -28.50 7.73 25.47
N GLN A 64 -29.30 6.66 25.54
CA GLN A 64 -28.79 5.31 25.74
C GLN A 64 -27.85 4.89 24.60
N GLU A 65 -28.21 5.18 23.36
CA GLU A 65 -27.36 4.89 22.20
C GLU A 65 -26.03 5.64 22.26
N GLU A 66 -26.05 6.94 22.55
CA GLU A 66 -24.83 7.76 22.66
C GLU A 66 -23.95 7.32 23.85
N PHE A 67 -24.57 7.01 24.99
CA PHE A 67 -23.87 6.46 26.14
C PHE A 67 -23.16 5.14 25.80
N LEU A 68 -23.84 4.21 25.14
CA LEU A 68 -23.26 2.93 24.74
C LEU A 68 -22.09 3.13 23.76
N LYS A 69 -22.21 4.05 22.79
CA LYS A 69 -21.13 4.38 21.84
C LYS A 69 -19.85 4.84 22.52
N VAL A 70 -19.95 5.53 23.66
CA VAL A 70 -18.78 6.03 24.41
C VAL A 70 -18.24 4.97 25.37
N VAL A 71 -19.13 4.27 26.08
CA VAL A 71 -18.74 3.38 27.17
C VAL A 71 -18.25 2.02 26.66
N MET A 72 -18.86 1.44 25.62
CA MET A 72 -18.41 0.14 25.10
C MET A 72 -16.94 0.14 24.64
N PRO A 73 -16.43 1.14 23.89
CA PRO A 73 -15.00 1.22 23.57
C PRO A 73 -14.08 1.38 24.77
N SER A 74 -14.47 2.21 25.75
CA SER A 74 -13.69 2.40 26.96
C SER A 74 -13.58 1.10 27.78
N LEU A 75 -14.69 0.39 27.96
CA LEU A 75 -14.71 -0.90 28.66
C LEU A 75 -13.94 -1.98 27.91
N LEU A 76 -13.93 -1.96 26.58
CA LEU A 76 -13.12 -2.87 25.78
C LEU A 76 -11.62 -2.62 26.01
N ILE A 77 -11.17 -1.37 25.99
CA ILE A 77 -9.77 -1.03 26.27
C ILE A 77 -9.37 -1.50 27.67
N GLU A 78 -10.23 -1.29 28.68
CA GLU A 78 -10.00 -1.78 30.03
C GLU A 78 -9.96 -3.31 30.12
N ALA A 79 -10.85 -4.00 29.38
CA ALA A 79 -10.88 -5.45 29.32
C ALA A 79 -9.64 -6.02 28.61
N LEU A 80 -9.12 -5.35 27.58
CA LEU A 80 -7.93 -5.76 26.84
C LEU A 80 -6.62 -5.38 27.56
N LYS A 81 -6.65 -4.45 28.52
CA LYS A 81 -5.47 -4.04 29.28
C LYS A 81 -4.85 -5.24 30.00
N GLY A 82 -3.54 -5.43 29.78
CA GLY A 82 -2.78 -6.57 30.33
C GLY A 82 -2.98 -7.89 29.60
N THR A 83 -3.64 -7.89 28.42
CA THR A 83 -3.69 -9.04 27.52
C THR A 83 -2.79 -8.80 26.31
N ASP A 84 -2.38 -9.88 25.64
CA ASP A 84 -1.53 -9.81 24.43
C ASP A 84 -2.32 -9.47 23.16
N VAL A 85 -3.63 -9.25 23.29
CA VAL A 85 -4.50 -8.96 22.15
C VAL A 85 -4.35 -7.49 21.78
N VAL A 86 -3.61 -7.25 20.69
CA VAL A 86 -3.52 -5.95 20.05
C VAL A 86 -4.48 -5.94 18.86
N PRO A 87 -5.60 -5.18 18.90
CA PRO A 87 -6.52 -5.06 17.79
C PRO A 87 -5.84 -4.38 16.60
N ILE A 88 -6.00 -4.96 15.41
CA ILE A 88 -5.55 -4.40 14.13
C ILE A 88 -6.71 -3.83 13.30
N ASP A 89 -7.94 -4.03 13.77
CA ASP A 89 -9.17 -3.56 13.12
C ASP A 89 -10.10 -2.92 14.16
N TYR A 90 -11.06 -2.15 13.68
CA TYR A 90 -12.10 -1.55 14.51
C TYR A 90 -13.03 -2.64 15.09
N PRO A 91 -13.31 -2.58 16.40
CA PRO A 91 -14.19 -3.53 17.06
C PRO A 91 -15.63 -3.47 16.52
N ARG A 92 -16.21 -4.64 16.23
CA ARG A 92 -17.63 -4.79 15.97
C ARG A 92 -18.35 -5.10 17.27
N TYR A 93 -19.20 -4.20 17.71
CA TYR A 93 -19.96 -4.36 18.95
C TYR A 93 -21.32 -4.99 18.68
N GLN A 94 -21.70 -5.94 19.55
CA GLN A 94 -23.04 -6.50 19.62
C GLN A 94 -23.54 -6.36 21.05
N LEU A 95 -24.59 -5.57 21.24
CA LEU A 95 -25.24 -5.46 22.53
C LEU A 95 -25.98 -6.76 22.85
N VAL A 96 -25.73 -7.33 24.03
CA VAL A 96 -26.44 -8.53 24.51
C VAL A 96 -27.59 -8.12 25.41
N SER A 97 -27.31 -7.28 26.42
CA SER A 97 -28.33 -6.74 27.32
C SER A 97 -27.85 -5.46 27.99
N PHE A 98 -28.75 -4.50 28.18
CA PHE A 98 -28.49 -3.31 28.98
C PHE A 98 -29.69 -2.99 29.86
N VAL A 99 -29.47 -2.90 31.18
CA VAL A 99 -30.48 -2.51 32.15
C VAL A 99 -29.93 -1.37 33.01
N LYS A 100 -30.57 -0.20 32.97
CA LYS A 100 -30.23 0.94 33.83
C LYS A 100 -30.35 0.53 35.30
N GLY A 101 -29.34 0.83 36.12
CA GLY A 101 -29.27 0.38 37.52
C GLY A 101 -28.86 -1.08 37.70
N GLY A 102 -28.75 -1.85 36.62
CA GLY A 102 -28.40 -3.27 36.63
C GLY A 102 -26.99 -3.53 36.09
N GLN A 103 -26.91 -4.07 34.88
CA GLN A 103 -25.65 -4.38 34.21
C GLN A 103 -25.72 -4.13 32.70
N LEU A 104 -24.56 -3.87 32.13
CA LEU A 104 -24.32 -3.82 30.70
C LEU A 104 -23.55 -5.07 30.29
N THR A 105 -24.08 -5.83 29.34
CA THR A 105 -23.40 -6.96 28.72
C THR A 105 -23.38 -6.79 27.22
N PHE A 106 -22.19 -6.87 26.63
CA PHE A 106 -22.01 -6.80 25.19
C PHE A 106 -20.85 -7.70 24.75
N LYS A 107 -20.83 -8.00 23.45
CA LYS A 107 -19.74 -8.69 22.79
C LYS A 107 -19.03 -7.69 21.88
N ALA A 108 -17.71 -7.74 21.89
CA ALA A 108 -16.86 -7.02 20.97
C ALA A 108 -16.04 -8.03 20.18
N GLN A 109 -16.20 -8.03 18.86
CA GLN A 109 -15.36 -8.81 17.97
C GLN A 109 -14.24 -7.91 17.45
N VAL A 110 -13.00 -8.30 17.69
CA VAL A 110 -11.80 -7.62 17.17
C VAL A 110 -10.94 -8.59 16.40
N THR A 111 -10.26 -8.10 15.38
CA THR A 111 -9.19 -8.86 14.73
C THR A 111 -7.90 -8.55 15.45
N GLY A 112 -7.25 -9.57 16.02
CA GLY A 112 -5.96 -9.44 16.66
C GLY A 112 -4.79 -9.61 15.68
N ARG A 113 -3.60 -9.20 16.10
CA ARG A 113 -2.36 -9.56 15.41
C ARG A 113 -2.24 -11.09 15.31
N PRO A 114 -2.02 -11.66 14.12
CA PRO A 114 -1.88 -13.10 13.98
C PRO A 114 -0.63 -13.62 14.68
N GLU A 115 -0.74 -14.82 15.27
CA GLU A 115 0.42 -15.59 15.72
C GLU A 115 1.09 -16.20 14.48
N VAL A 116 2.35 -15.83 14.24
CA VAL A 116 3.12 -16.27 13.07
C VAL A 116 4.22 -17.21 13.53
N LYS A 117 4.31 -18.40 12.93
CA LYS A 117 5.40 -19.33 13.15
C LYS A 117 6.13 -19.56 11.83
N VAL A 118 7.45 -19.34 11.83
CA VAL A 118 8.29 -19.59 10.66
C VAL A 118 9.17 -20.80 10.94
N GLY A 119 9.22 -21.72 9.97
CA GLY A 119 10.10 -22.89 9.98
C GLY A 119 11.59 -22.53 9.87
N ASN A 120 12.41 -23.50 9.46
CA ASN A 120 13.86 -23.32 9.37
C ASN A 120 14.29 -22.54 8.12
N TYR A 121 14.18 -21.21 8.16
CA TYR A 121 14.54 -20.31 7.08
C TYR A 121 16.04 -20.28 6.74
N LYS A 122 16.92 -20.76 7.63
CA LYS A 122 18.38 -20.86 7.38
C LYS A 122 18.76 -22.04 6.49
N SER A 123 17.81 -22.94 6.24
CA SER A 123 17.99 -24.11 5.37
C SER A 123 17.37 -23.94 3.99
N ILE A 124 16.86 -22.74 3.68
CA ILE A 124 16.34 -22.42 2.35
C ILE A 124 17.46 -22.64 1.32
N ALA A 125 17.13 -23.42 0.29
CA ALA A 125 17.98 -23.67 -0.87
C ALA A 125 17.25 -23.13 -2.09
N VAL A 126 17.72 -21.99 -2.60
CA VAL A 126 17.18 -21.35 -3.80
C VAL A 126 18.31 -21.18 -4.78
N THR A 127 18.15 -21.76 -5.98
CA THR A 127 19.10 -21.58 -7.06
C THR A 127 18.88 -20.21 -7.69
N ARG A 128 19.93 -19.39 -7.70
CA ARG A 128 19.91 -18.09 -8.38
C ARG A 128 19.65 -18.30 -9.88
N PRO A 129 18.64 -17.65 -10.47
CA PRO A 129 18.41 -17.77 -11.91
C PRO A 129 19.63 -17.26 -12.69
N VAL A 130 19.88 -17.80 -13.88
CA VAL A 130 20.97 -17.31 -14.72
C VAL A 130 20.58 -15.96 -15.31
N VAL A 131 21.45 -14.95 -15.15
CA VAL A 131 21.25 -13.64 -15.77
C VAL A 131 21.14 -13.81 -17.28
N LYS A 132 20.05 -13.31 -17.87
CA LYS A 132 19.86 -13.34 -19.32
C LYS A 132 21.02 -12.61 -20.00
N GLN A 133 21.77 -13.33 -20.82
CA GLN A 133 22.83 -12.72 -21.62
C GLN A 133 22.21 -11.87 -22.73
N ILE A 134 22.61 -10.61 -22.81
CA ILE A 134 22.18 -9.70 -23.87
C ILE A 134 23.01 -9.97 -25.11
N MET A 135 22.36 -10.48 -26.15
CA MET A 135 23.02 -10.74 -27.43
C MET A 135 23.05 -9.46 -28.26
N ASP A 136 24.00 -9.36 -29.19
CA ASP A 136 24.09 -8.20 -30.09
C ASP A 136 22.80 -8.04 -30.93
N ALA A 137 22.09 -9.14 -31.23
CA ALA A 137 20.79 -9.11 -31.87
C ALA A 137 19.70 -8.40 -31.05
N ASP A 138 19.73 -8.49 -29.71
CA ASP A 138 18.78 -7.79 -28.84
C ASP A 138 19.03 -6.27 -28.88
N VAL A 139 20.31 -5.88 -28.93
CA VAL A 139 20.75 -4.48 -29.05
C VAL A 139 20.33 -3.92 -30.41
N GLU A 140 20.57 -4.65 -31.49
CA GLU A 140 20.19 -4.23 -32.84
C GLU A 140 18.68 -4.08 -33.00
N LYS A 141 17.91 -5.03 -32.45
CA LYS A 141 16.45 -4.94 -32.46
C LYS A 141 15.94 -3.69 -31.73
N LEU A 142 16.50 -3.36 -30.58
CA LEU A 142 16.10 -2.15 -29.84
C LEU A 142 16.50 -0.87 -30.57
N VAL A 143 17.69 -0.83 -31.19
CA VAL A 143 18.13 0.29 -32.03
C VAL A 143 17.19 0.49 -33.21
N ASP A 144 16.78 -0.59 -33.88
CA ASP A 144 15.83 -0.53 -34.99
C ASP A 144 14.45 -0.04 -34.54
N ASP A 145 13.96 -0.49 -33.39
CA ASP A 145 12.68 -0.04 -32.84
C ASP A 145 12.71 1.42 -32.42
N LEU A 146 13.81 1.89 -31.83
CA LEU A 146 14.04 3.32 -31.55
C LEU A 146 14.08 4.14 -32.85
N PHE A 147 14.75 3.63 -33.88
CA PHE A 147 14.85 4.28 -35.18
C PHE A 147 13.48 4.39 -35.87
N LYS A 148 12.65 3.33 -35.84
CA LYS A 148 11.28 3.36 -36.35
C LYS A 148 10.43 4.42 -35.63
N ARG A 149 10.49 4.45 -34.28
CA ARG A 149 9.76 5.45 -33.47
C ARG A 149 10.22 6.87 -33.78
N TRP A 150 11.52 7.08 -33.99
CA TRP A 150 12.09 8.37 -34.39
C TRP A 150 11.60 8.80 -35.78
N LYS A 151 11.60 7.89 -36.77
CA LYS A 151 11.05 8.15 -38.11
C LYS A 151 9.57 8.55 -38.08
N THR A 152 8.73 7.80 -37.37
CA THR A 152 7.29 8.10 -37.27
C THR A 152 7.03 9.47 -36.63
N ARG A 153 7.83 9.85 -35.63
CA ARG A 153 7.75 11.17 -35.01
C ARG A 153 8.21 12.28 -35.95
N SER A 154 9.30 12.06 -36.69
CA SER A 154 9.86 13.04 -37.62
C SER A 154 8.99 13.25 -38.87
N SER A 155 8.22 12.24 -39.30
CA SER A 155 7.25 12.38 -40.40
C SER A 155 6.04 13.25 -40.02
N TYR A 156 5.64 13.27 -38.74
CA TYR A 156 4.49 14.05 -38.27
C TYR A 156 4.77 15.57 -38.21
N VAL A 157 6.05 15.96 -38.05
CA VAL A 157 6.48 17.37 -38.05
C VAL A 157 6.45 18.01 -39.45
N LYS A 158 6.44 17.21 -40.51
CA LYS A 158 6.41 17.72 -41.91
C LYS A 158 5.02 18.11 -42.41
N THR A 159 3.93 17.79 -41.70
CA THR A 159 2.54 18.01 -42.17
C THR A 159 1.84 19.22 -41.53
N SER A 160 2.54 20.04 -40.76
CA SER A 160 2.01 21.30 -40.22
C SER A 160 2.56 22.50 -40.99
N ASP A 161 2.22 22.59 -42.27
CA ASP A 161 2.26 23.82 -43.05
C ASP A 161 1.18 23.71 -44.15
N ASP A 162 -0.08 23.74 -43.72
CA ASP A 162 -1.11 24.62 -44.30
C ASP A 162 -2.47 24.42 -43.61
N ASN A 163 -3.03 25.54 -43.17
CA ASN A 163 -4.39 25.78 -42.68
C ASN A 163 -4.74 25.41 -41.22
N GLN A 164 -4.66 26.40 -40.32
CA GLN A 164 -5.52 26.47 -39.14
C GLN A 164 -7.00 26.57 -39.57
N PRO A 165 -7.90 25.94 -38.81
CA PRO A 165 -8.78 26.76 -38.00
C PRO A 165 -8.71 26.39 -36.53
N SER A 166 -8.75 27.42 -35.69
CA SER A 166 -8.81 27.35 -34.23
C SER A 166 -9.83 26.32 -33.74
N GLY A 167 -9.32 25.25 -33.12
CA GLY A 167 -10.09 24.27 -32.39
C GLY A 167 -9.34 23.91 -31.11
N ASN A 168 -9.91 24.29 -29.97
CA ASN A 168 -9.34 24.14 -28.64
C ASN A 168 -9.08 22.65 -28.33
N VAL A 169 -7.82 22.20 -28.31
CA VAL A 169 -7.48 20.83 -27.90
C VAL A 169 -6.83 20.87 -26.51
N MET A 170 -7.64 20.39 -25.57
CA MET A 170 -7.35 20.02 -24.20
C MET A 170 -5.93 19.48 -23.98
N SER A 171 -5.27 20.11 -23.01
CA SER A 171 -4.18 19.51 -22.24
C SER A 171 -4.65 18.24 -21.54
N ASN A 172 -3.87 17.16 -21.66
CA ASN A 172 -3.97 15.99 -20.78
C ASN A 172 -2.55 15.59 -20.32
N PRO A 173 -2.42 14.95 -19.14
CA PRO A 173 -1.38 15.26 -18.18
C PRO A 173 -0.20 14.30 -18.26
N THR A 174 0.93 14.80 -17.80
CA THR A 174 2.16 14.09 -17.48
C THR A 174 1.90 12.97 -16.47
N GLY A 175 2.23 11.73 -16.85
CA GLY A 175 2.18 10.54 -16.00
C GLY A 175 3.22 9.49 -16.40
N ALA A 176 4.25 9.37 -15.54
CA ALA A 176 5.15 8.24 -15.26
C ALA A 176 5.77 7.40 -16.41
N GLY A 177 7.11 7.47 -16.53
CA GLY A 177 7.94 6.34 -16.99
C GLY A 177 8.67 6.47 -18.32
N SER A 178 8.68 7.64 -18.95
CA SER A 178 9.52 7.87 -20.15
C SER A 178 10.87 8.44 -19.74
N MET A 179 11.94 7.79 -20.21
CA MET A 179 13.32 8.28 -20.11
C MET A 179 13.37 9.76 -20.50
N SER A 180 13.64 10.61 -19.52
CA SER A 180 13.84 12.03 -19.73
C SER A 180 15.25 12.21 -20.27
N PHE A 181 15.42 12.03 -21.59
CA PHE A 181 16.62 12.48 -22.27
C PHE A 181 16.61 13.99 -22.25
N ASN A 182 17.51 14.55 -21.43
CA ASN A 182 17.72 15.98 -21.28
C ASN A 182 17.89 16.62 -22.66
N GLN A 183 16.99 17.53 -22.99
CA GLN A 183 16.93 18.22 -24.27
C GLN A 183 18.06 19.27 -24.34
N PRO A 184 18.94 19.28 -25.35
CA PRO A 184 19.68 20.49 -25.65
C PRO A 184 18.76 21.43 -26.44
N ALA A 185 18.81 22.70 -26.08
CA ALA A 185 18.09 23.76 -26.76
C ALA A 185 18.67 24.05 -28.16
N SER A 186 17.75 24.51 -29.02
CA SER A 186 17.94 25.39 -30.18
C SER A 186 18.34 24.79 -31.53
N ASN A 187 17.40 24.96 -32.47
CA ASN A 187 17.61 25.30 -33.88
C ASN A 187 18.78 24.63 -34.59
N THR A 188 18.52 23.46 -35.15
CA THR A 188 19.20 23.05 -36.38
C THR A 188 18.18 22.45 -37.33
N SER A 189 17.95 23.18 -38.42
CA SER A 189 17.29 22.82 -39.68
C SER A 189 16.80 21.36 -39.80
N ALA A 190 15.51 21.16 -39.55
CA ALA A 190 14.79 19.89 -39.69
C ALA A 190 14.66 19.37 -41.15
N SER A 191 15.34 19.96 -42.14
CA SER A 191 15.10 19.64 -43.56
C SER A 191 16.00 18.56 -44.15
N ALA A 192 17.06 18.10 -43.47
CA ALA A 192 18.01 17.13 -44.04
C ALA A 192 18.07 15.74 -43.35
N MET A 193 17.39 15.53 -42.21
CA MET A 193 17.63 14.34 -41.37
C MET A 193 16.70 13.14 -41.62
N ALA A 194 15.65 13.26 -42.44
CA ALA A 194 14.65 12.19 -42.61
C ALA A 194 14.95 11.17 -43.75
N SER A 195 16.15 11.15 -44.32
CA SER A 195 16.50 10.33 -45.51
C SER A 195 17.29 9.06 -45.21
N ALA A 196 17.73 8.82 -43.97
CA ALA A 196 18.47 7.60 -43.66
C ALA A 196 17.54 6.38 -43.72
N ASP A 197 17.87 5.35 -44.51
CA ASP A 197 17.11 4.09 -44.56
C ASP A 197 17.41 3.18 -43.36
N LYS A 198 18.54 3.41 -42.68
CA LYS A 198 19.06 2.62 -41.55
C LYS A 198 19.51 3.52 -40.40
N PRO A 199 19.61 2.99 -39.17
CA PRO A 199 20.18 3.73 -38.05
C PRO A 199 21.62 4.20 -38.37
N ASP A 200 21.86 5.51 -38.25
CA ASP A 200 23.15 6.16 -38.52
C ASP A 200 23.56 7.10 -37.37
N ASP A 201 24.72 7.75 -37.49
CA ASP A 201 25.21 8.67 -36.46
C ASP A 201 24.34 9.92 -36.30
N ASN A 202 23.59 10.32 -37.33
CA ASN A 202 22.66 11.45 -37.26
C ASN A 202 21.44 11.09 -36.40
N PHE A 203 20.90 9.89 -36.58
CA PHE A 203 19.90 9.32 -35.68
C PHE A 203 20.43 9.24 -34.25
N ALA A 204 21.64 8.72 -34.05
CA ALA A 204 22.24 8.61 -32.72
C ALA A 204 22.33 9.97 -32.00
N LYS A 205 22.76 11.02 -32.72
CA LYS A 205 22.77 12.40 -32.21
C LYS A 205 21.39 12.93 -31.89
N ALA A 206 20.40 12.63 -32.75
CA ALA A 206 19.02 13.04 -32.53
C ALA A 206 18.37 12.39 -31.29
N VAL A 207 18.87 11.24 -30.84
CA VAL A 207 18.40 10.56 -29.61
C VAL A 207 19.33 10.79 -28.40
N GLY A 208 20.34 11.65 -28.52
CA GLY A 208 21.20 12.07 -27.39
C GLY A 208 22.49 11.25 -27.22
N ALA A 209 22.96 10.53 -28.23
CA ALA A 209 24.27 9.86 -28.27
C ALA A 209 25.19 10.52 -29.31
N GLN A 210 26.51 10.52 -29.13
CA GLN A 210 27.43 11.20 -30.06
C GLN A 210 27.66 10.39 -31.36
N SER A 211 27.48 9.07 -31.31
CA SER A 211 27.61 8.15 -32.45
C SER A 211 26.73 6.91 -32.28
N LEU A 212 26.49 6.16 -33.36
CA LEU A 212 25.75 4.90 -33.35
C LEU A 212 26.46 3.83 -32.50
N VAL A 213 27.79 3.84 -32.47
CA VAL A 213 28.59 2.95 -31.64
C VAL A 213 28.37 3.23 -30.16
N GLU A 214 28.36 4.52 -29.77
CA GLU A 214 28.06 4.92 -28.40
C GLU A 214 26.61 4.57 -28.02
N LEU A 215 25.65 4.80 -28.94
CA LEU A 215 24.24 4.45 -28.71
C LEU A 215 24.07 2.94 -28.47
N LYS A 216 24.67 2.09 -29.31
CA LYS A 216 24.66 0.63 -29.14
C LYS A 216 25.28 0.22 -27.80
N THR A 217 26.37 0.88 -27.39
CA THR A 217 27.06 0.59 -26.13
C THR A 217 26.22 0.97 -24.90
N LYS A 218 25.57 2.14 -24.93
CA LYS A 218 24.64 2.58 -23.88
C LYS A 218 23.45 1.63 -23.76
N ILE A 219 22.80 1.33 -24.88
CA ILE A 219 21.68 0.37 -24.92
C ILE A 219 22.10 -0.99 -24.37
N LYS A 220 23.27 -1.50 -24.76
CA LYS A 220 23.78 -2.77 -24.23
C LYS A 220 23.96 -2.72 -22.72
N THR A 221 24.58 -1.65 -22.21
CA THR A 221 24.79 -1.45 -20.77
C THR A 221 23.45 -1.38 -20.02
N ASP A 222 22.48 -0.65 -20.56
CA ASP A 222 21.16 -0.50 -19.96
C ASP A 222 20.40 -1.83 -19.93
N LEU A 223 20.41 -2.58 -21.04
CA LEU A 223 19.81 -3.92 -21.12
C LEU A 223 20.49 -4.91 -20.16
N GLU A 224 21.81 -4.85 -20.02
CA GLU A 224 22.54 -5.68 -19.06
C GLU A 224 22.19 -5.32 -17.61
N ASN A 225 22.04 -4.03 -17.31
CA ASN A 225 21.61 -3.56 -16.00
C ASN A 225 20.17 -3.97 -15.69
N GLU A 226 19.26 -3.84 -16.65
CA GLU A 226 17.87 -4.29 -16.53
C GLU A 226 17.79 -5.81 -16.33
N ALA A 227 18.56 -6.58 -17.10
CA ALA A 227 18.63 -8.03 -16.95
C ALA A 227 19.17 -8.45 -15.58
N LYS A 228 20.20 -7.77 -15.07
CA LYS A 228 20.72 -8.00 -13.71
C LYS A 228 19.70 -7.63 -12.64
N TYR A 229 19.02 -6.50 -12.80
CA TYR A 229 17.99 -6.04 -11.87
C TYR A 229 16.81 -7.02 -11.82
N ASN A 230 16.26 -7.41 -12.97
CA ASN A 230 15.17 -8.39 -13.04
C ASN A 230 15.59 -9.75 -12.47
N ASN A 231 16.83 -10.18 -12.72
CA ASN A 231 17.35 -11.42 -12.13
C ASN A 231 17.40 -11.37 -10.60
N GLU A 232 17.78 -10.22 -10.02
CA GLU A 232 17.76 -10.03 -8.57
C GLU A 232 16.33 -10.06 -8.02
N LEU A 233 15.37 -9.42 -8.71
CA LEU A 233 13.96 -9.48 -8.33
C LEU A 233 13.40 -10.91 -8.39
N ASP A 234 13.72 -11.67 -9.44
CA ASP A 234 13.30 -13.07 -9.58
C ASP A 234 13.89 -13.92 -8.43
N TYR A 235 15.16 -13.69 -8.07
CA TYR A 235 15.79 -14.39 -6.95
C TYR A 235 15.15 -14.04 -5.60
N GLU A 236 14.87 -12.76 -5.37
CA GLU A 236 14.16 -12.28 -4.18
C GLU A 236 12.76 -12.89 -4.08
N GLU A 237 12.01 -12.94 -5.19
CA GLU A 237 10.69 -13.56 -5.24
C GLU A 237 10.76 -15.04 -4.87
N LEU A 238 11.73 -15.79 -5.40
CA LEU A 238 11.91 -17.21 -5.06
C LEU A 238 12.19 -17.42 -3.56
N ILE A 239 13.00 -16.56 -2.94
CA ILE A 239 13.25 -16.62 -1.49
C ILE A 239 11.94 -16.36 -0.73
N LEU A 240 11.18 -15.34 -1.11
CA LEU A 240 9.90 -15.01 -0.47
C LEU A 240 8.88 -16.15 -0.62
N GLN A 241 8.86 -16.84 -1.76
CA GLN A 241 8.03 -18.03 -1.97
C GLN A 241 8.43 -19.19 -1.04
N GLU A 242 9.72 -19.41 -0.80
CA GLU A 242 10.15 -20.41 0.18
C GLU A 242 9.82 -20.00 1.63
N VAL A 243 9.96 -18.71 1.96
CA VAL A 243 9.52 -18.17 3.25
C VAL A 243 8.03 -18.39 3.45
N GLU A 244 7.21 -18.15 2.42
CA GLU A 244 5.76 -18.38 2.45
C GLU A 244 5.42 -19.84 2.79
N LYS A 245 6.05 -20.79 2.11
CA LYS A 245 5.84 -22.24 2.35
C LYS A 245 6.23 -22.67 3.75
N MET A 246 7.23 -22.03 4.34
CA MET A 246 7.70 -22.30 5.71
C MET A 246 6.91 -21.53 6.78
N THR A 247 6.05 -20.59 6.39
CA THR A 247 5.30 -19.74 7.31
C THR A 247 3.92 -20.32 7.58
N ILE A 248 3.66 -20.63 8.84
CA ILE A 248 2.36 -21.05 9.34
C ILE A 248 1.74 -19.85 10.06
N CYS A 249 0.70 -19.28 9.45
CA CYS A 249 -0.12 -18.26 10.10
C CYS A 249 -1.57 -18.31 9.60
N ASP A 250 -2.48 -17.95 10.51
CA ASP A 250 -3.90 -17.79 10.20
C ASP A 250 -4.16 -16.34 9.77
N ALA A 251 -3.94 -16.08 8.48
CA ALA A 251 -3.98 -14.75 7.89
C ALA A 251 -5.36 -14.11 8.09
N PRO A 252 -5.45 -12.99 8.83
CA PRO A 252 -6.71 -12.31 9.06
C PRO A 252 -7.31 -11.75 7.78
N GLU A 253 -8.64 -11.80 7.67
CA GLU A 253 -9.37 -11.31 6.49
C GLU A 253 -9.05 -9.86 6.15
N ILE A 254 -8.90 -9.02 7.17
CA ILE A 254 -8.60 -7.59 7.00
C ILE A 254 -7.26 -7.37 6.27
N LEU A 255 -6.22 -8.13 6.61
CA LEU A 255 -4.92 -8.02 5.96
C LEU A 255 -4.97 -8.49 4.50
N VAL A 256 -5.76 -9.53 4.24
CA VAL A 256 -5.99 -10.02 2.87
C VAL A 256 -6.73 -8.97 2.04
N GLN A 257 -7.72 -8.29 2.63
CA GLN A 257 -8.45 -7.22 1.97
C GLN A 257 -7.56 -6.01 1.67
N ASP A 258 -6.70 -5.62 2.61
CA ASP A 258 -5.76 -4.53 2.42
C ASP A 258 -4.75 -4.83 1.30
N GLU A 259 -4.20 -6.04 1.26
CA GLU A 259 -3.30 -6.43 0.17
C GLU A 259 -4.03 -6.51 -1.18
N LEU A 260 -5.28 -7.00 -1.23
CA LEU A 260 -6.11 -6.93 -2.44
C LEU A 260 -6.30 -5.49 -2.91
N ASN A 261 -6.59 -4.56 -1.99
CA ASN A 261 -6.73 -3.15 -2.33
C ASN A 261 -5.42 -2.57 -2.87
N ARG A 262 -4.28 -2.91 -2.27
CA ARG A 262 -2.94 -2.52 -2.75
C ARG A 262 -2.67 -3.04 -4.16
N MET A 263 -2.94 -4.31 -4.43
CA MET A 263 -2.81 -4.91 -5.76
C MET A 263 -3.70 -4.21 -6.79
N LEU A 264 -4.94 -3.87 -6.41
CA LEU A 264 -5.89 -3.15 -7.27
C LEU A 264 -5.42 -1.74 -7.59
N VAL A 265 -4.92 -0.99 -6.62
CA VAL A 265 -4.34 0.35 -6.86
C VAL A 265 -3.17 0.25 -7.84
N GLY A 266 -2.33 -0.79 -7.71
CA GLY A 266 -1.25 -1.06 -8.67
C GLY A 266 -1.75 -1.30 -10.09
N LEU A 267 -2.82 -2.09 -10.26
CA LEU A 267 -3.45 -2.28 -11.57
C LEU A 267 -4.09 -1.00 -12.09
N GLN A 268 -4.83 -0.28 -11.25
CA GLN A 268 -5.48 0.96 -11.61
C GLN A 268 -4.46 1.96 -12.15
N ARG A 269 -3.29 2.08 -11.52
CA ARG A 269 -2.20 2.93 -11.99
C ARG A 269 -1.71 2.50 -13.38
N ARG A 270 -1.40 1.20 -13.58
CA ARG A 270 -0.99 0.70 -14.90
C ARG A 270 -2.02 0.94 -15.99
N VAL A 271 -3.31 0.80 -15.65
CA VAL A 271 -4.42 1.05 -16.58
C VAL A 271 -4.59 2.54 -16.87
N ALA A 272 -4.45 3.39 -15.85
CA ALA A 272 -4.46 4.84 -16.01
C ALA A 272 -3.27 5.35 -16.85
N ASP A 273 -2.09 4.74 -16.70
CA ASP A 273 -0.90 5.04 -17.52
C ASP A 273 -1.12 4.67 -19.00
N MET A 274 -2.00 3.70 -19.29
CA MET A 274 -2.48 3.39 -20.65
C MET A 274 -3.59 4.34 -21.13
N GLY A 275 -4.01 5.31 -20.32
CA GLY A 275 -5.09 6.25 -20.63
C GLY A 275 -6.50 5.64 -20.55
N LEU A 276 -6.66 4.51 -19.87
CA LEU A 276 -7.93 3.80 -19.73
C LEU A 276 -8.50 3.95 -18.31
N LEU A 277 -9.81 3.82 -18.17
CA LEU A 277 -10.46 3.63 -16.87
C LEU A 277 -10.45 2.14 -16.51
N LEU A 278 -10.25 1.85 -15.21
CA LEU A 278 -10.20 0.47 -14.72
C LEU A 278 -11.48 -0.31 -15.07
N GLU A 279 -12.64 0.33 -14.97
CA GLU A 279 -13.92 -0.31 -15.31
C GLU A 279 -13.99 -0.73 -16.78
N ASP A 280 -13.54 0.13 -17.70
CA ASP A 280 -13.56 -0.16 -19.13
C ASP A 280 -12.54 -1.23 -19.51
N TYR A 281 -11.37 -1.22 -18.85
CA TYR A 281 -10.37 -2.28 -18.98
C TYR A 281 -10.92 -3.64 -18.54
N LEU A 282 -11.63 -3.71 -17.41
CA LEU A 282 -12.23 -4.95 -16.91
C LEU A 282 -13.39 -5.42 -17.80
N LYS A 283 -14.23 -4.51 -18.29
CA LYS A 283 -15.28 -4.82 -19.27
C LYS A 283 -14.72 -5.46 -20.53
N GLY A 284 -13.61 -4.93 -21.07
CA GLY A 284 -12.92 -5.48 -22.23
C GLY A 284 -12.43 -6.92 -22.04
N GLN A 285 -12.24 -7.35 -20.79
CA GLN A 285 -11.84 -8.72 -20.42
C GLN A 285 -13.02 -9.58 -19.94
N ASN A 286 -14.26 -9.08 -20.01
CA ASN A 286 -15.46 -9.71 -19.43
C ASN A 286 -15.30 -10.02 -17.93
N LYS A 287 -14.58 -9.17 -17.19
CA LYS A 287 -14.37 -9.31 -15.74
C LYS A 287 -15.08 -8.20 -14.97
N THR A 288 -15.41 -8.50 -13.72
CA THR A 288 -15.86 -7.50 -12.73
C THR A 288 -14.78 -7.29 -11.68
N LEU A 289 -14.85 -6.17 -10.95
CA LEU A 289 -13.95 -5.89 -9.85
C LEU A 289 -14.04 -6.96 -8.74
N GLU A 290 -15.24 -7.45 -8.45
CA GLU A 290 -15.45 -8.54 -7.49
C GLU A 290 -14.89 -9.88 -8.00
N GLY A 291 -15.05 -10.17 -9.29
CA GLY A 291 -14.46 -11.34 -9.92
C GLY A 291 -12.93 -11.30 -9.83
N LEU A 292 -12.32 -10.16 -10.15
CA LEU A 292 -10.87 -9.97 -10.06
C LEU A 292 -10.37 -10.12 -8.61
N LYS A 293 -11.07 -9.52 -7.64
CA LYS A 293 -10.74 -9.70 -6.21
C LYS A 293 -10.77 -11.17 -5.80
N THR A 294 -11.75 -11.92 -6.30
CA THR A 294 -11.88 -13.36 -6.01
C THR A 294 -10.74 -14.16 -6.62
N GLU A 295 -10.35 -13.88 -7.86
CA GLU A 295 -9.20 -14.50 -8.52
C GLU A 295 -7.89 -14.20 -7.79
N TRP A 296 -7.69 -12.95 -7.37
CA TRP A 296 -6.45 -12.50 -6.72
C TRP A 296 -6.37 -12.85 -5.25
N ARG A 297 -7.48 -13.26 -4.63
CA ARG A 297 -7.56 -13.58 -3.21
C ARG A 297 -6.49 -14.59 -2.79
N GLY A 298 -6.31 -15.65 -3.56
CA GLY A 298 -5.28 -16.66 -3.27
C GLY A 298 -3.85 -16.10 -3.34
N GLN A 299 -3.60 -15.14 -4.23
CA GLN A 299 -2.30 -14.46 -4.31
C GLN A 299 -2.13 -13.45 -3.16
N ALA A 300 -3.16 -12.69 -2.81
CA ALA A 300 -3.13 -11.77 -1.68
C ALA A 300 -2.88 -12.50 -0.35
N GLU A 301 -3.51 -13.68 -0.16
CA GLU A 301 -3.24 -14.52 1.02
C GLU A 301 -1.77 -14.97 1.09
N LYS A 302 -1.15 -15.32 -0.05
CA LYS A 302 0.29 -15.64 -0.10
C LYS A 302 1.14 -14.42 0.22
N ASN A 303 0.84 -13.26 -0.36
CA ASN A 303 1.59 -12.02 -0.13
C ASN A 303 1.53 -11.61 1.35
N VAL A 304 0.36 -11.72 1.99
CA VAL A 304 0.21 -11.48 3.44
C VAL A 304 1.02 -12.49 4.25
N ARG A 305 1.03 -13.77 3.89
CA ARG A 305 1.87 -14.77 4.55
C ARG A 305 3.36 -14.48 4.40
N MET A 306 3.81 -14.07 3.20
CA MET A 306 5.19 -13.66 2.94
C MET A 306 5.59 -12.48 3.82
N GLU A 307 4.77 -11.45 3.88
CA GLU A 307 5.03 -10.24 4.68
C GLU A 307 5.08 -10.56 6.18
N LEU A 308 4.11 -11.32 6.68
CA LEU A 308 4.06 -11.73 8.08
C LEU A 308 5.24 -12.63 8.45
N GLY A 309 5.61 -13.57 7.57
CA GLY A 309 6.76 -14.44 7.73
C GLY A 309 8.07 -13.66 7.80
N LEU A 310 8.28 -12.72 6.86
CA LEU A 310 9.45 -11.84 6.86
C LEU A 310 9.52 -10.98 8.12
N ALA A 311 8.38 -10.44 8.58
CA ALA A 311 8.30 -9.66 9.80
C ALA A 311 8.57 -10.48 11.08
N GLU A 312 8.33 -11.80 11.05
CA GLU A 312 8.67 -12.72 12.13
C GLU A 312 10.17 -13.08 12.11
N ILE A 313 10.74 -13.34 10.93
CA ILE A 313 12.19 -13.53 10.74
C ILE A 313 12.96 -12.30 11.23
N ALA A 314 12.49 -11.10 10.85
CA ALA A 314 13.07 -9.84 11.30
C ALA A 314 13.11 -9.74 12.84
N ARG A 315 12.07 -10.22 13.53
CA ARG A 315 12.01 -10.25 15.00
C ARG A 315 12.97 -11.29 15.58
N ASN A 316 13.04 -12.49 15.01
CA ASN A 316 13.95 -13.55 15.45
C ASN A 316 15.42 -13.16 15.31
N GLU A 317 15.77 -12.48 14.20
CA GLU A 317 17.14 -11.98 13.93
C GLU A 317 17.39 -10.58 14.51
N LYS A 318 16.39 -9.98 15.19
CA LYS A 318 16.46 -8.64 15.79
C LYS A 318 16.89 -7.55 14.79
N VAL A 319 16.36 -7.62 13.58
CA VAL A 319 16.59 -6.62 12.53
C VAL A 319 15.83 -5.35 12.90
N GLU A 320 16.57 -4.32 13.30
CA GLU A 320 16.05 -3.00 13.61
C GLU A 320 16.65 -1.95 12.67
N ILE A 321 15.83 -0.95 12.34
CA ILE A 321 16.28 0.25 11.63
C ILE A 321 16.40 1.34 12.67
N THR A 322 17.62 1.85 12.84
CA THR A 322 17.87 2.95 13.77
C THR A 322 17.28 4.25 13.25
N ASP A 323 16.97 5.19 14.15
CA ASP A 323 16.45 6.49 13.73
C ASP A 323 17.44 7.30 12.88
N ALA A 324 18.74 7.06 13.07
CA ALA A 324 19.81 7.66 12.27
C ALA A 324 19.85 7.12 10.84
N GLU A 325 19.74 5.80 10.65
CA GLU A 325 19.65 5.18 9.32
C GLU A 325 18.39 5.63 8.58
N LEU A 326 17.26 5.72 9.30
CA LEU A 326 16.01 6.21 8.73
C LEU A 326 16.13 7.68 8.29
N GLN A 327 16.77 8.52 9.10
CA GLN A 327 16.99 9.92 8.75
C GLN A 327 17.92 10.07 7.55
N ALA A 328 18.99 9.27 7.47
CA ALA A 328 19.89 9.26 6.33
C ALA A 328 19.16 8.87 5.02
N GLU A 329 18.17 7.98 5.08
CA GLU A 329 17.35 7.65 3.91
C GLU A 329 16.42 8.80 3.51
N ILE A 330 15.80 9.47 4.49
CA ILE A 330 14.97 10.66 4.25
C ILE A 330 15.80 11.81 3.67
N ASP A 331 17.06 11.95 4.06
CA ASP A 331 17.95 13.00 3.56
C ASP A 331 18.39 12.82 2.10
N LYS A 332 18.30 11.60 1.56
CA LYS A 332 18.51 11.33 0.13
C LYS A 332 17.38 11.88 -0.75
N ILE A 333 16.23 12.18 -0.17
CA ILE A 333 15.07 12.71 -0.91
C ILE A 333 15.36 14.17 -1.29
N GLN A 334 15.49 14.43 -2.60
CA GLN A 334 15.80 15.76 -3.12
C GLN A 334 14.60 16.71 -3.11
N ASP A 335 13.38 16.19 -3.28
CA ASP A 335 12.16 17.01 -3.27
C ASP A 335 11.79 17.38 -1.82
N GLY A 336 11.93 18.68 -1.49
CA GLY A 336 11.58 19.21 -0.18
C GLY A 336 10.11 19.00 0.21
N LYS A 337 9.17 18.97 -0.74
CA LYS A 337 7.75 18.72 -0.43
C LYS A 337 7.51 17.26 -0.04
N MET A 338 8.16 16.33 -0.71
CA MET A 338 8.11 14.91 -0.34
C MET A 338 8.85 14.67 0.98
N LYS A 339 9.99 15.32 1.18
CA LYS A 339 10.77 15.23 2.43
C LYS A 339 9.95 15.69 3.64
N ALA A 340 9.19 16.78 3.51
CA ALA A 340 8.33 17.30 4.56
C ALA A 340 7.22 16.32 5.01
N GLN A 341 6.78 15.39 4.14
CA GLN A 341 5.79 14.37 4.52
C GLN A 341 6.32 13.42 5.60
N PHE A 342 7.64 13.23 5.69
CA PHE A 342 8.27 12.36 6.69
C PHE A 342 8.49 13.03 8.05
N GLU A 343 8.09 14.31 8.21
CA GLU A 343 7.96 14.95 9.52
C GLU A 343 6.78 14.37 10.31
N ALA A 344 5.75 13.87 9.63
CA ALA A 344 4.64 13.16 10.26
C ALA A 344 5.05 11.75 10.71
N ALA A 345 4.45 11.28 11.79
CA ALA A 345 4.78 9.98 12.38
C ALA A 345 4.42 8.79 11.46
N GLU A 346 3.30 8.86 10.73
CA GLU A 346 2.82 7.75 9.90
C GLU A 346 3.74 7.44 8.70
N PRO A 347 4.11 8.41 7.82
CA PRO A 347 4.98 8.12 6.68
C PRO A 347 6.38 7.67 7.12
N ARG A 348 6.88 8.23 8.23
CA ARG A 348 8.15 7.80 8.84
C ARG A 348 8.10 6.35 9.32
N LEU A 349 6.98 5.93 9.93
CA LEU A 349 6.78 4.54 10.35
C LEU A 349 6.70 3.58 9.15
N HIS A 350 6.00 3.97 8.08
CA HIS A 350 5.91 3.18 6.85
C HIS A 350 7.28 2.99 6.19
N LEU A 351 8.08 4.05 6.10
CA LEU A 351 9.44 3.95 5.56
C LEU A 351 10.32 3.05 6.43
N LYS A 352 10.25 3.19 7.76
CA LYS A 352 10.96 2.31 8.70
C LYS A 352 10.58 0.85 8.50
N HIS A 353 9.30 0.57 8.29
CA HIS A 353 8.79 -0.77 8.01
C HIS A 353 9.38 -1.34 6.72
N SER A 354 9.32 -0.57 5.63
CA SER A 354 9.87 -0.94 4.32
C SER A 354 11.38 -1.23 4.38
N LEU A 355 12.14 -0.34 5.02
CA LEU A 355 13.59 -0.53 5.20
C LEU A 355 13.92 -1.78 6.01
N ARG A 356 13.13 -2.08 7.05
CA ARG A 356 13.29 -3.31 7.81
C ARG A 356 13.03 -4.55 6.95
N GLN A 357 12.02 -4.53 6.10
CA GLN A 357 11.73 -5.64 5.17
C GLN A 357 12.90 -5.84 4.19
N ILE A 358 13.39 -4.78 3.57
CA ILE A 358 14.54 -4.82 2.66
C ILE A 358 15.76 -5.42 3.36
N ARG A 359 16.11 -4.91 4.55
CA ARG A 359 17.26 -5.40 5.33
C ARG A 359 17.11 -6.86 5.75
N THR A 360 15.89 -7.30 6.04
CA THR A 360 15.60 -8.70 6.39
C THR A 360 15.77 -9.60 5.17
N LEU A 361 15.33 -9.15 3.99
CA LEU A 361 15.51 -9.88 2.74
C LEU A 361 16.99 -9.98 2.36
N ASP A 362 17.77 -8.90 2.53
CA ASP A 362 19.21 -8.91 2.32
C ASP A 362 19.92 -9.90 3.26
N LEU A 363 19.53 -9.93 4.54
CA LEU A 363 20.02 -10.91 5.49
C LEU A 363 19.67 -12.33 5.07
N LEU A 364 18.45 -12.59 4.61
CA LEU A 364 18.06 -13.89 4.08
C LEU A 364 18.89 -14.30 2.87
N LYS A 365 19.14 -13.37 1.93
CA LYS A 365 20.02 -13.61 0.77
C LYS A 365 21.43 -14.08 1.19
N THR A 366 21.96 -13.60 2.31
CA THR A 366 23.25 -14.07 2.85
C THR A 366 23.21 -15.41 3.57
N LEU A 367 22.05 -15.81 4.10
CA LEU A 367 21.87 -17.06 4.85
C LEU A 367 21.45 -18.23 3.98
N VAL A 368 20.76 -17.97 2.88
CA VAL A 368 20.34 -18.98 1.90
C VAL A 368 21.60 -19.63 1.31
N LYS A 369 21.62 -20.96 1.29
CA LYS A 369 22.71 -21.69 0.65
C LYS A 369 22.54 -21.57 -0.85
N ASN A 370 23.51 -20.95 -1.53
CA ASN A 370 23.62 -21.04 -2.98
C ASN A 370 23.85 -22.52 -3.33
N SER A 371 22.81 -23.18 -3.85
CA SER A 371 22.86 -24.55 -4.36
C SER A 371 22.74 -24.57 -5.88
#